data_AF-A0A6G1HGR8-F1
#
_entry.id   AF-A0A6G1HGR8-F1
#
_cell.length_a   1.000
_cell.length_b   1.000
_cell.length_c   1.000
_cell.angle_alpha   90.00
_cell.angle_beta   90.00
_cell.angle_gamma   90.00
#
_symmetry.space_group_name_H-M   'P 1'
#
loop_
_entity.id
_entity.type
_entity.pdbx_description
1 polymer ?
#
loop_
_entity_poly.entity_id
_entity_poly.type
_entity_poly.pdbx_seq_one_letter_code
_entity_poly.pdbx_strand_id
1 'polypeptide(L)'
;MRLMNLGVGTVVVRTTYSIWCDGRYETATSFRLLPSQLLLSLGLRKAPELTISTVGLQRRFMLETFRVVPKNPLIFEFCKSGNVHGMELLIARGKASMMDVDPEGRSLFLISVLEGDG
;
A
#
# COMPACT_ATOMS: atom_id res chain seq x y z
N MET A 1 -0.34 -5.96 -13.03
CA MET A 1 -0.66 -6.34 -11.63
C MET A 1 -1.35 -7.69 -11.67
N ARG A 2 -0.82 -8.73 -11.02
CA ARG A 2 -1.43 -10.07 -11.00
C ARG A 2 -2.02 -10.32 -9.61
N LEU A 3 -3.32 -10.62 -9.57
CA LEU A 3 -4.07 -10.85 -8.35
C LEU A 3 -4.32 -12.36 -8.20
N MET A 4 -4.06 -12.91 -7.01
CA MET A 4 -4.45 -14.27 -6.64
C MET A 4 -5.37 -14.18 -5.41
N ASN A 5 -6.57 -14.72 -5.53
CA ASN A 5 -7.57 -14.76 -4.45
C ASN A 5 -7.45 -16.10 -3.73
N LEU A 6 -7.23 -16.06 -2.41
CA LEU A 6 -7.02 -17.24 -1.57
C LEU A 6 -8.21 -17.53 -0.63
N GLY A 7 -9.38 -16.93 -0.85
CA GLY A 7 -10.57 -17.06 0.01
C GLY A 7 -10.47 -16.33 1.36
N VAL A 8 -9.25 -16.08 1.85
CA VAL A 8 -8.94 -15.36 3.09
C VAL A 8 -8.45 -13.92 2.81
N GLY A 9 -8.05 -13.64 1.58
CA GLY A 9 -7.49 -12.36 1.17
C GLY A 9 -6.98 -12.40 -0.27
N THR A 10 -6.41 -11.29 -0.72
CA THR A 10 -5.81 -11.15 -2.05
C THR A 10 -4.31 -10.93 -1.92
N VAL A 11 -3.52 -11.72 -2.65
CA VAL A 11 -2.07 -11.47 -2.78
C VAL A 11 -1.84 -10.52 -3.93
N VAL A 12 -1.18 -9.41 -3.64
CA VAL A 12 -0.74 -8.43 -4.64
C VAL A 12 0.77 -8.54 -4.79
N VAL A 13 1.20 -8.84 -6.01
CA VAL A 13 2.61 -8.80 -6.40
C VAL A 13 2.89 -7.49 -7.11
N ARG A 14 3.83 -6.70 -6.58
CA ARG A 14 4.25 -5.41 -7.14
C ARG A 14 5.76 -5.38 -7.29
N THR A 15 6.23 -5.26 -8.52
CA THR A 15 7.63 -4.91 -8.80
C THR A 15 7.79 -3.40 -8.60
N THR A 16 8.69 -2.98 -7.73
CA THR A 16 8.82 -1.57 -7.32
C THR A 16 9.78 -0.82 -8.24
N TYR A 17 10.95 -1.39 -8.53
CA TYR A 17 11.90 -0.83 -9.50
C TYR A 17 12.91 -1.89 -9.96
N SER A 18 13.47 -1.67 -11.14
CA SER A 18 14.66 -2.35 -11.64
C SER A 18 15.57 -1.29 -12.24
N ILE A 19 16.72 -1.04 -11.61
CA ILE A 19 17.63 0.04 -11.99
C ILE A 19 19.01 -0.56 -12.22
N TRP A 20 19.70 -0.06 -13.23
CA TRP A 20 21.11 -0.37 -13.46
C TRP A 20 21.93 0.78 -12.86
N CYS A 21 22.62 0.51 -11.75
CA CYS A 21 23.43 1.48 -11.02
C CYS A 21 24.84 0.94 -10.87
N ASP A 22 25.85 1.73 -11.25
CA ASP A 22 27.27 1.43 -11.01
C ASP A 22 27.69 0.01 -11.47
N GLY A 23 27.25 -0.40 -12.66
CA GLY A 23 27.55 -1.74 -13.20
C GLY A 23 26.79 -2.89 -12.55
N ARG A 24 25.84 -2.61 -11.64
CA ARG A 24 25.04 -3.62 -10.93
C ARG A 24 23.56 -3.46 -11.25
N TYR A 25 22.88 -4.60 -11.34
CA TYR A 25 21.44 -4.65 -11.46
C TYR A 25 20.82 -4.65 -10.06
N GLU A 26 20.01 -3.64 -9.80
CA GLU A 26 19.20 -3.52 -8.59
C GLU A 26 17.75 -3.82 -8.93
N THR A 27 17.13 -4.78 -8.26
CA THR A 27 15.72 -5.11 -8.45
C THR A 27 15.04 -5.22 -7.10
N ALA A 28 13.88 -4.56 -6.95
CA ALA A 28 13.04 -4.71 -5.77
C ALA A 28 11.65 -5.23 -6.16
N THR A 29 11.26 -6.32 -5.51
CA THR A 29 9.94 -6.96 -5.65
C THR A 29 9.25 -7.00 -4.31
N SER A 30 8.03 -6.47 -4.24
CA SER A 30 7.20 -6.45 -3.03
C SER A 30 5.98 -7.36 -3.19
N PHE A 31 5.63 -8.04 -2.11
CA PHE A 31 4.49 -8.93 -1.99
C PHE A 31 3.63 -8.43 -0.83
N ARG A 32 2.38 -8.08 -1.09
CA ARG A 32 1.43 -7.59 -0.08
C ARG A 32 0.27 -8.56 0.05
N LEU A 33 -0.09 -8.90 1.28
CA LEU A 33 -1.26 -9.72 1.59
C LEU A 33 -2.40 -8.82 2.03
N LEU A 34 -3.37 -8.57 1.17
CA LEU A 34 -4.56 -7.81 1.51
C LEU A 34 -5.59 -8.73 2.19
N PRO A 35 -6.03 -8.43 3.43
CA PRO A 35 -7.06 -9.21 4.09
C PRO A 35 -8.40 -9.06 3.36
N SER A 36 -9.23 -10.09 3.40
CA SER A 36 -10.59 -10.02 2.85
C SER A 36 -11.46 -9.00 3.61
N GLN A 37 -12.57 -8.56 3.01
CA GLN A 37 -13.51 -7.64 3.65
C GLN A 37 -14.06 -8.19 4.98
N LEU A 38 -14.23 -9.51 5.08
CA LEU A 38 -14.63 -10.16 6.32
C LEU A 38 -13.57 -9.99 7.42
N LEU A 39 -12.29 -10.21 7.11
CA LEU A 39 -11.21 -9.99 8.07
C LEU A 39 -11.07 -8.52 8.47
N LEU A 40 -11.25 -7.59 7.52
CA LEU A 40 -11.30 -6.17 7.81
C LEU A 40 -12.46 -5.81 8.75
N SER A 41 -13.64 -6.44 8.53
CA SER A 41 -14.82 -6.24 9.37
C SER A 41 -14.63 -6.78 10.80
N LEU A 42 -13.84 -7.85 10.95
CA LEU A 42 -13.43 -8.41 12.24
C LEU A 42 -12.31 -7.61 12.93
N GLY A 43 -11.89 -6.48 12.36
CA GLY A 43 -10.92 -5.57 12.98
C GLY A 43 -9.46 -5.79 12.58
N LEU A 44 -9.15 -6.72 11.66
CA LEU A 44 -7.79 -6.93 11.19
C LEU A 44 -7.39 -5.83 10.20
N ARG A 45 -6.78 -4.75 10.72
CA ARG A 45 -6.39 -3.57 9.92
C ARG A 45 -4.91 -3.51 9.54
N LYS A 46 -4.09 -4.45 10.03
CA LYS A 46 -2.67 -4.53 9.69
C LYS A 46 -2.43 -5.74 8.80
N ALA A 47 -1.63 -5.55 7.76
CA ALA A 47 -1.34 -6.52 6.73
C ALA A 47 0.18 -6.61 6.52
N PRO A 48 0.73 -7.82 6.29
CA PRO A 48 2.17 -7.98 6.06
C PRO A 48 2.56 -7.64 4.60
N GLU A 49 3.73 -7.03 4.47
CA GLU A 49 4.42 -6.78 3.21
C GLU A 49 5.82 -7.38 3.25
N LEU A 50 6.13 -8.24 2.29
CA LEU A 50 7.46 -8.80 2.09
C LEU A 50 8.12 -8.11 0.90
N THR A 51 9.25 -7.45 1.12
CA THR A 51 10.09 -6.89 0.07
C THR A 51 11.35 -7.71 -0.10
N ILE A 52 11.62 -8.11 -1.33
CA ILE A 52 12.83 -8.80 -1.76
C ILE A 52 13.57 -7.85 -2.67
N SER A 53 14.75 -7.38 -2.23
CA SER A 53 15.64 -6.57 -3.05
C SER A 53 16.88 -7.38 -3.41
N THR A 54 17.34 -7.25 -4.64
CA THR A 54 18.55 -7.87 -5.16
C THR A 54 19.46 -6.77 -5.68
N VAL A 55 20.69 -6.71 -5.18
CA VAL A 55 21.73 -5.77 -5.63
C VAL A 55 22.94 -6.61 -6.02
N GLY A 56 23.15 -6.79 -7.32
CA GLY A 56 24.14 -7.73 -7.83
C GLY A 56 23.86 -9.17 -7.34
N LEU A 57 24.78 -9.75 -6.56
CA LEU A 57 24.63 -11.09 -5.97
C LEU A 57 23.96 -11.09 -4.58
N GLN A 58 23.80 -9.92 -3.96
CA GLN A 58 23.22 -9.83 -2.62
C GLN A 58 21.70 -9.75 -2.70
N ARG A 59 21.02 -10.53 -1.86
CA ARG A 59 19.58 -10.46 -1.65
C ARG A 59 19.27 -9.98 -0.25
N ARG A 60 18.39 -9.00 -0.13
CA ARG A 60 17.89 -8.50 1.14
C ARG A 60 16.39 -8.70 1.21
N PHE A 61 15.94 -9.33 2.29
CA PHE A 61 14.54 -9.58 2.61
C PHE A 61 14.12 -8.62 3.71
N MET A 62 12.97 -7.98 3.55
CA MET A 62 12.41 -7.05 4.51
C MET A 62 10.94 -7.37 4.71
N LEU A 63 10.54 -7.60 5.96
CA LEU A 63 9.16 -7.88 6.34
C LEU A 63 8.64 -6.69 7.13
N GLU A 64 7.63 -6.02 6.60
CA GLU A 64 6.98 -4.87 7.22
C GLU A 64 5.49 -5.12 7.36
N THR A 65 4.80 -4.24 8.10
CA THR A 65 3.35 -4.23 8.14
C THR A 65 2.83 -2.89 7.69
N PHE A 66 1.80 -2.90 6.86
CA PHE A 66 1.06 -1.72 6.45
C PHE A 66 -0.37 -1.79 6.94
N ARG A 67 -1.06 -0.66 6.89
CA ARG A 67 -2.43 -0.55 7.37
C ARG A 67 -3.39 -0.55 6.18
N VAL A 68 -4.38 -1.43 6.24
CA VAL A 68 -5.51 -1.47 5.32
C VAL A 68 -6.66 -0.78 5.99
N VAL A 69 -7.16 0.26 5.35
CA VAL A 69 -8.22 1.09 5.86
C VAL A 69 -9.52 0.69 5.14
N PRO A 70 -10.69 0.75 5.80
CA PRO A 70 -11.97 0.50 5.14
C PRO A 70 -12.16 1.37 3.88
N LYS A 71 -13.21 1.12 3.11
CA LYS A 71 -13.42 1.81 1.83
C LYS A 71 -13.72 3.32 1.97
N ASN A 72 -14.21 3.77 3.13
CA ASN A 72 -14.64 5.15 3.39
C ASN A 72 -14.04 5.84 4.65
N PRO A 73 -12.71 5.86 4.87
CA PRO A 73 -12.09 6.71 5.87
C PRO A 73 -12.05 8.16 5.40
N LEU A 74 -12.15 9.07 6.37
CA LEU A 74 -12.01 10.51 6.19
C LEU A 74 -10.75 10.91 5.40
N ILE A 75 -9.66 10.12 5.47
CA ILE A 75 -8.44 10.42 4.72
C ILE A 75 -8.63 10.29 3.21
N PHE A 76 -9.42 9.32 2.72
CA PHE A 76 -9.73 9.20 1.30
C PHE A 76 -10.71 10.29 0.85
N GLU A 77 -11.67 10.68 1.68
CA GLU A 77 -12.58 11.80 1.37
C GLU A 77 -11.84 13.14 1.30
N PHE A 78 -10.94 13.42 2.25
CA PHE A 78 -10.10 14.61 2.20
C PHE A 78 -9.14 14.58 1.02
N CYS A 79 -8.65 13.42 0.62
CA CYS A 79 -7.82 13.26 -0.57
C CYS A 79 -8.58 13.57 -1.86
N LYS A 80 -9.83 13.08 -2.00
CA LYS A 80 -10.68 13.36 -3.16
C LYS A 80 -11.11 14.83 -3.24
N SER A 81 -11.41 15.45 -2.10
CA SER A 81 -11.86 16.85 -2.02
C SER A 81 -10.72 17.88 -2.03
N GLY A 82 -9.46 17.44 -2.15
CA GLY A 82 -8.31 18.34 -2.09
C GLY A 82 -8.10 19.04 -0.74
N ASN A 83 -8.73 18.55 0.34
CA ASN A 83 -8.63 19.14 1.67
C ASN A 83 -7.31 18.74 2.36
N VAL A 84 -6.21 19.39 1.91
CA VAL A 84 -4.85 19.14 2.41
C VAL A 84 -4.76 19.35 3.92
N HIS A 85 -5.39 20.40 4.45
CA HIS A 85 -5.36 20.70 5.88
C HIS A 85 -5.99 19.59 6.73
N GLY A 86 -7.11 19.02 6.28
CA GLY A 86 -7.76 17.87 6.92
C GLY A 86 -6.88 16.63 6.90
N MET A 87 -6.18 16.37 5.78
CA MET A 87 -5.24 15.25 5.68
C MET A 87 -4.06 15.40 6.63
N GLU A 88 -3.40 16.57 6.65
CA GLU A 88 -2.29 16.87 7.53
C GLU A 88 -2.66 16.67 9.00
N LEU A 89 -3.85 17.13 9.39
CA LEU A 89 -4.34 17.01 10.76
C LEU A 89 -4.65 15.57 11.16
N LEU A 90 -5.13 14.72 10.25
CA LEU A 90 -5.31 13.29 10.50
C LEU A 90 -3.97 12.55 10.62
N ILE A 91 -2.99 12.91 9.79
CA ILE A 91 -1.65 12.33 9.82
C ILE A 91 -0.92 12.74 11.11
N ALA A 92 -0.94 14.04 11.45
CA ALA A 92 -0.31 14.57 12.66
C ALA A 92 -0.88 13.95 13.95
N ARG A 93 -2.18 13.61 13.95
CA ARG A 93 -2.84 12.93 15.07
C ARG A 93 -2.67 11.42 15.08
N GLY A 94 -1.89 10.84 14.14
CA GLY A 94 -1.69 9.39 14.01
C GLY A 94 -2.96 8.63 13.66
N LYS A 95 -4.00 9.31 13.15
CA LYS A 95 -5.29 8.70 12.78
C LYS A 95 -5.27 8.12 11.37
N ALA A 96 -4.37 8.61 10.52
CA ALA A 96 -4.14 8.14 9.16
C ALA A 96 -2.63 8.11 8.83
N SER A 97 -2.26 7.38 7.80
CA SER A 97 -0.90 7.34 7.23
C SER A 97 -0.96 7.60 5.73
N MET A 98 0.07 8.23 5.16
CA MET A 98 0.22 8.37 3.70
C MET A 98 0.38 7.00 3.00
N MET A 99 0.82 5.99 3.75
CA MET A 99 0.98 4.62 3.27
C MET A 99 -0.29 3.77 3.44
N ASP A 100 -1.37 4.36 3.95
CA ASP A 100 -2.66 3.67 4.06
C ASP A 100 -3.18 3.31 2.66
N VAL A 101 -3.73 2.09 2.55
CA VAL A 101 -4.36 1.59 1.32
C VAL A 101 -5.80 1.18 1.55
N ASP A 102 -6.61 1.30 0.52
CA ASP A 102 -7.98 0.81 0.54
C ASP A 102 -8.04 -0.73 0.42
N PRO A 103 -9.23 -1.36 0.55
CA PRO A 103 -9.38 -2.81 0.44
C PRO A 103 -8.99 -3.36 -0.94
N GLU A 104 -8.98 -2.52 -1.98
CA GLU A 104 -8.53 -2.85 -3.33
C GLU A 104 -7.00 -2.70 -3.50
N GLY A 105 -6.28 -2.27 -2.46
CA GLY A 105 -4.83 -2.08 -2.47
C GLY A 105 -4.36 -0.77 -3.09
N ARG A 106 -5.27 0.18 -3.33
CA ARG A 106 -4.97 1.50 -3.89
C ARG A 106 -4.49 2.42 -2.78
N SER A 107 -3.36 3.11 -3.02
CA SER A 107 -2.85 4.14 -2.11
C SER A 107 -3.60 5.45 -2.29
N LEU A 108 -3.47 6.35 -1.32
CA LEU A 108 -3.97 7.74 -1.42
C LEU A 108 -3.57 8.41 -2.75
N PHE A 109 -2.31 8.27 -3.15
CA PHE A 109 -1.83 8.81 -4.43
C PHE A 109 -2.54 8.20 -5.65
N LEU A 110 -2.78 6.89 -5.65
CA LEU A 110 -3.47 6.26 -6.78
C LEU A 110 -4.94 6.68 -6.81
N ILE A 111 -5.57 6.83 -5.64
CA ILE A 111 -6.95 7.32 -5.53
C ILE A 111 -7.05 8.76 -6.00
N SER A 112 -6.11 9.64 -5.64
CA SER A 112 -6.13 11.04 -6.12
C SER A 112 -5.95 11.15 -7.62
N VAL A 113 -5.18 10.24 -8.25
CA VAL A 113 -5.02 10.23 -9.71
C VAL A 113 -6.25 9.68 -10.43
N LEU A 114 -6.93 8.68 -9.85
CA LEU A 114 -8.08 8.03 -10.46
C LEU A 114 -9.41 8.75 -10.22
N GLU A 115 -9.55 9.41 -9.07
CA GLU A 115 -10.80 9.98 -8.56
C GLU A 115 -10.66 11.47 -8.21
N GLY A 116 -9.51 12.08 -8.51
CA GLY A 116 -9.34 13.52 -8.41
C GLY A 116 -10.10 14.21 -9.54
N ASP A 117 -11.27 14.74 -9.21
CA ASP A 117 -11.87 15.81 -10.00
C ASP A 117 -11.02 17.07 -9.77
N GLY A 118 -10.50 17.64 -10.87
CA GLY A 118 -9.67 18.84 -10.86
C GLY A 118 -10.39 20.09 -10.36
#